data_AF-A0A090X1K2-F1
#
_entry.id   AF-A0A090X1K2-F1
#
_cell.length_a   1.000
_cell.length_b   1.000
_cell.length_c   1.000
_cell.angle_alpha   90.00
_cell.angle_beta   90.00
_cell.angle_gamma   90.00
#
_symmetry.space_group_name_H-M   'P 1'
#
loop_
_entity.id
_entity.type
_entity.pdbx_description
1 polymer ?
#
loop_
_entity_poly.entity_id
_entity_poly.type
_entity_poly.pdbx_seq_one_letter_code
_entity_poly.pdbx_strand_id
1 'polypeptide(L)'
;MKQFLKHIILFGAILFIVDKGAYFILNKTSELEYDKRLENLLEGKMNKALFVFGSSRGSGNIIASQLQKETGYSSYNLSYQGANILYQEFILKTLLEFNNTPKKIIIAIDNPYEFNDKTTLQFRNDRLYPLSKYNYINNQLIRLGERSLLSKGLYFARVSGSMFRMKTVGPPKFKSFCGLWF
;
A
#
# COMPACT_ATOMS: atom_id res chain seq x y z
N MET A 1 25.62 -37.67 17.58
CA MET A 1 25.17 -36.39 18.19
C MET A 1 25.93 -35.16 17.70
N LYS A 2 27.28 -35.11 17.77
CA LYS A 2 28.06 -33.94 17.30
C LYS A 2 27.83 -33.58 15.83
N GLN A 3 27.73 -34.58 14.95
CA GLN A 3 27.42 -34.35 13.53
C GLN A 3 26.01 -33.77 13.35
N PHE A 4 24.99 -34.32 14.01
CA PHE A 4 23.62 -33.79 13.94
C PHE A 4 23.54 -32.32 14.38
N LEU A 5 24.21 -31.96 15.48
CA LEU A 5 24.27 -30.57 15.95
C LEU A 5 24.95 -29.65 14.93
N LYS A 6 26.05 -30.10 14.29
CA LYS A 6 26.70 -29.34 13.21
C LYS A 6 25.75 -29.08 12.04
N HIS A 7 24.94 -30.05 11.63
CA HIS A 7 23.96 -29.87 10.55
C HIS A 7 22.85 -28.89 10.93
N ILE A 8 22.34 -28.94 12.17
CA ILE A 8 21.35 -27.97 12.66
C ILE A 8 21.92 -26.55 12.65
N ILE A 9 23.14 -26.37 13.18
CA ILE A 9 23.80 -25.06 13.21
C ILE A 9 24.03 -24.55 11.77
N LEU A 10 24.50 -25.41 10.87
CA LEU A 10 24.71 -25.05 9.47
C LEU A 10 23.39 -24.66 8.78
N PHE A 11 22.33 -25.44 8.97
CA PHE A 11 21.00 -25.13 8.44
C PHE A 11 20.46 -23.81 8.99
N GLY A 12 20.58 -23.59 10.31
CA GLY A 12 20.19 -22.34 10.95
C GLY A 12 20.97 -21.13 10.43
N ALA A 13 22.27 -21.28 10.19
CA ALA A 13 23.10 -20.23 9.61
C ALA A 13 22.69 -19.88 8.17
N ILE A 14 22.42 -20.90 7.34
CA ILE A 14 21.92 -20.70 5.97
C ILE A 14 20.56 -20.00 5.99
N LEU A 15 19.63 -20.46 6.84
CA LEU A 15 18.30 -19.87 6.96
C LEU A 15 18.39 -18.41 7.42
N PHE A 16 19.28 -18.10 8.36
CA PHE A 16 19.52 -16.74 8.81
C PHE A 16 20.04 -15.84 7.68
N ILE A 17 21.00 -16.31 6.88
CA ILE A 17 21.52 -15.57 5.73
C ILE A 17 20.41 -15.29 4.71
N VAL A 18 19.61 -16.31 4.37
CA VAL A 18 18.48 -16.17 3.44
C VAL A 18 17.46 -15.17 3.95
N ASP A 19 17.12 -15.23 5.25
CA ASP A 19 16.14 -14.33 5.85
C ASP A 19 16.62 -12.88 5.89
N LYS A 20 17.91 -12.65 6.16
CA LYS A 20 18.51 -11.30 6.06
C LYS A 20 18.60 -10.79 4.62
N GLY A 21 18.88 -11.67 3.66
CA GLY A 21 18.83 -11.33 2.23
C GLY A 21 17.42 -10.90 1.81
N ALA A 22 16.40 -11.61 2.30
CA ALA A 22 15.00 -11.23 2.06
C ALA A 22 14.65 -9.86 2.67
N TYR A 23 15.11 -9.57 3.89
CA TYR A 23 14.92 -8.26 4.51
C TYR A 23 15.52 -7.13 3.65
N PHE A 24 16.71 -7.34 3.08
CA PHE A 24 17.32 -6.38 2.17
C PHE A 24 16.45 -6.13 0.91
N ILE A 25 15.92 -7.20 0.31
CA ILE A 25 15.02 -7.10 -0.86
C ILE A 25 13.75 -6.32 -0.53
N LEU A 26 13.15 -6.55 0.64
CA LEU A 26 11.95 -5.83 1.08
C LEU A 26 12.22 -4.32 1.21
N ASN A 27 13.34 -3.95 1.83
CA ASN A 27 13.72 -2.54 1.94
C ASN A 27 13.91 -1.90 0.58
N LYS A 28 14.62 -2.57 -0.33
CA LYS A 28 14.85 -2.04 -1.68
C LYS A 28 13.56 -1.93 -2.47
N THR A 29 12.65 -2.88 -2.35
CA THR A 29 11.36 -2.86 -3.05
C THR A 29 10.51 -1.66 -2.61
N SER A 30 10.48 -1.36 -1.31
CA SER A 30 9.80 -0.18 -0.77
C SER A 30 10.32 1.11 -1.40
N GLU A 31 11.64 1.24 -1.55
CA GLU A 31 12.28 2.42 -2.18
C GLU A 31 11.92 2.59 -3.66
N LEU A 32 11.74 1.48 -4.38
CA LEU A 32 11.46 1.46 -5.81
C LEU A 32 10.00 1.75 -6.17
N GLU A 33 9.10 1.79 -5.18
CA GLU A 33 7.70 2.15 -5.36
C GLU A 33 7.56 3.67 -5.57
N TYR A 34 6.97 4.08 -6.70
CA TYR A 34 6.75 5.50 -7.00
C TYR A 34 5.68 6.13 -6.10
N ASP A 35 4.65 5.36 -5.72
CA ASP A 35 3.55 5.87 -4.92
C ASP A 35 3.88 5.81 -3.43
N LYS A 36 4.42 6.90 -2.92
CA LYS A 36 4.84 7.05 -1.52
C LYS A 36 3.71 7.37 -0.55
N ARG A 37 2.45 7.46 -1.00
CA ARG A 37 1.34 7.92 -0.14
C ARG A 37 1.10 7.00 1.05
N LEU A 38 1.08 5.68 0.82
CA LEU A 38 0.86 4.71 1.89
C LEU A 38 2.08 4.62 2.82
N GLU A 39 3.30 4.70 2.30
CA GLU A 39 4.52 4.77 3.14
C GLU A 39 4.51 6.03 4.02
N ASN A 40 4.15 7.18 3.47
CA ASN A 40 4.04 8.43 4.23
C ASN A 40 2.95 8.37 5.32
N LEU A 41 1.85 7.62 5.11
CA LEU A 41 0.86 7.38 6.15
C LEU A 41 1.46 6.55 7.29
N LEU A 42 2.14 5.44 6.98
CA LEU A 42 2.77 4.58 7.97
C LEU A 42 3.86 5.30 8.78
N GLU A 43 4.53 6.27 8.17
CA GLU A 43 5.57 7.08 8.80
C GLU A 43 5.04 8.32 9.53
N GLY A 44 3.72 8.53 9.58
CA GLY A 44 3.11 9.67 10.28
C GLY A 44 3.36 11.03 9.61
N LYS A 45 3.71 11.04 8.32
CA LYS A 45 4.09 12.25 7.57
C LYS A 45 2.90 12.95 6.89
N MET A 46 1.69 12.41 7.02
CA MET A 46 0.48 12.88 6.34
C MET A 46 -0.46 13.59 7.32
N ASN A 47 -0.05 14.77 7.81
CA ASN A 47 -0.82 15.55 8.78
C ASN A 47 -1.55 16.71 8.09
N LYS A 48 -2.75 16.45 7.55
CA LYS A 48 -3.60 17.45 6.88
C LYS A 48 -4.93 17.60 7.61
N ALA A 49 -5.49 18.81 7.58
CA ALA A 49 -6.77 19.08 8.23
C ALA A 49 -7.96 18.49 7.47
N LEU A 50 -7.83 18.33 6.15
CA LEU A 50 -8.86 17.78 5.27
C LEU A 50 -8.27 16.70 4.35
N PHE A 51 -8.93 15.55 4.29
CA PHE A 51 -8.61 14.49 3.32
C PHE A 51 -9.78 14.16 2.42
N VAL A 52 -9.46 13.86 1.16
CA VAL A 52 -10.39 13.30 0.18
C VAL A 52 -10.05 11.84 -0.05
N PHE A 53 -11.05 10.97 0.04
CA PHE A 53 -11.00 9.54 -0.26
C PHE A 53 -11.90 9.22 -1.43
N GLY A 54 -11.59 8.12 -2.12
CA GLY A 54 -12.40 7.65 -3.25
C GLY A 54 -11.61 6.84 -4.25
N SER A 55 -12.31 6.42 -5.31
CA SER A 55 -11.76 5.58 -6.37
C SER A 55 -11.15 6.45 -7.50
N SER A 56 -11.59 6.24 -8.75
CA SER A 56 -11.14 6.99 -9.91
C SER A 56 -11.67 8.43 -9.92
N ARG A 57 -12.98 8.68 -9.67
CA ARG A 57 -13.49 10.07 -9.70
C ARG A 57 -13.02 10.86 -8.49
N GLY A 58 -12.90 10.25 -7.32
CA GLY A 58 -12.24 10.88 -6.18
C GLY A 58 -10.85 11.39 -6.55
N SER A 59 -10.06 10.59 -7.27
CA SER A 59 -8.71 10.97 -7.72
C SER A 59 -8.69 11.99 -8.87
N GLY A 60 -9.64 11.95 -9.80
CA GLY A 60 -9.62 12.75 -11.02
C GLY A 60 -10.46 14.02 -10.99
N ASN A 61 -11.53 14.05 -10.18
CA ASN A 61 -12.52 15.11 -10.19
C ASN A 61 -12.43 16.05 -8.97
N ILE A 62 -11.70 15.67 -7.92
CA ILE A 62 -11.57 16.48 -6.70
C ILE A 62 -10.16 17.02 -6.57
N ILE A 63 -10.03 18.34 -6.69
CA ILE A 63 -8.75 19.05 -6.60
C ILE A 63 -8.55 19.55 -5.18
N ALA A 64 -7.60 18.95 -4.45
CA ALA A 64 -7.35 19.31 -3.05
C ALA A 64 -6.87 20.76 -2.86
N SER A 65 -6.11 21.32 -3.82
CA SER A 65 -5.67 22.72 -3.75
C SER A 65 -6.85 23.70 -3.85
N GLN A 66 -7.89 23.36 -4.61
CA GLN A 66 -9.12 24.13 -4.66
C GLN A 66 -9.85 24.08 -3.32
N LEU A 67 -10.00 22.90 -2.72
CA LEU A 67 -10.59 22.77 -1.38
C LEU A 67 -9.82 23.59 -0.34
N GLN A 68 -8.49 23.60 -0.40
CA GLN A 68 -7.67 24.41 0.48
C GLN A 68 -7.93 25.92 0.30
N LYS A 69 -8.04 26.38 -0.95
CA LYS A 69 -8.34 27.79 -1.25
C LYS A 69 -9.72 28.22 -0.72
N GLU A 70 -10.74 27.38 -0.92
CA GLU A 70 -12.12 27.72 -0.58
C GLU A 70 -12.45 27.52 0.92
N THR A 71 -11.79 26.59 1.59
CA THR A 71 -12.10 26.25 2.99
C THR A 71 -11.07 26.74 4.00
N GLY A 72 -9.89 27.15 3.56
CA GLY A 72 -8.75 27.48 4.41
C GLY A 72 -8.08 26.27 5.08
N TYR A 73 -8.59 25.04 4.91
CA TYR A 73 -7.97 23.85 5.48
C TYR A 73 -6.82 23.34 4.63
N SER A 74 -5.70 22.94 5.27
CA SER A 74 -4.68 22.15 4.59
C SER A 74 -5.30 20.85 4.10
N SER A 75 -5.30 20.67 2.77
CA SER A 75 -6.10 19.63 2.11
C SER A 75 -5.22 18.69 1.30
N TYR A 76 -5.58 17.40 1.25
CA TYR A 76 -4.88 16.42 0.42
C TYR A 76 -5.84 15.38 -0.18
N ASN A 77 -5.59 15.00 -1.42
CA ASN A 77 -6.35 13.96 -2.10
C ASN A 77 -5.65 12.60 -1.94
N LEU A 78 -6.24 11.74 -1.12
CA LEU A 78 -5.75 10.40 -0.79
C LEU A 78 -6.55 9.31 -1.51
N SER A 79 -7.27 9.66 -2.58
CA SER A 79 -8.02 8.72 -3.41
C SER A 79 -7.08 7.81 -4.20
N TYR A 80 -7.51 6.57 -4.47
CA TYR A 80 -6.74 5.59 -5.23
C TYR A 80 -7.57 5.10 -6.42
N GLN A 81 -7.05 5.28 -7.63
CA GLN A 81 -7.71 4.77 -8.83
C GLN A 81 -7.85 3.24 -8.77
N GLY A 82 -9.01 2.71 -9.15
CA GLY A 82 -9.28 1.27 -9.11
C GLY A 82 -9.37 0.66 -7.72
N ALA A 83 -9.38 1.47 -6.65
CA ALA A 83 -9.57 0.99 -5.30
C ALA A 83 -11.05 0.90 -4.94
N ASN A 84 -11.44 -0.19 -4.27
CA ASN A 84 -12.77 -0.34 -3.69
C ASN A 84 -12.90 0.35 -2.32
N ILE A 85 -14.13 0.37 -1.78
CA ILE A 85 -14.43 1.01 -0.50
C ILE A 85 -13.67 0.40 0.68
N LEU A 86 -13.44 -0.92 0.66
CA LEU A 86 -12.67 -1.62 1.71
C LEU A 86 -11.21 -1.16 1.76
N TYR A 87 -10.61 -0.89 0.60
CA TYR A 87 -9.27 -0.29 0.56
C TYR A 87 -9.28 1.13 1.10
N GLN A 88 -10.28 1.95 0.76
CA GLN A 88 -10.39 3.31 1.31
C GLN A 88 -10.55 3.28 2.84
N GLU A 89 -11.35 2.35 3.36
CA GLU A 89 -11.48 2.14 4.80
C GLU A 89 -10.14 1.75 5.44
N PHE A 90 -9.38 0.85 4.81
CA PHE A 90 -8.04 0.50 5.27
C PHE A 90 -7.10 1.72 5.31
N ILE A 91 -7.11 2.56 4.27
CA ILE A 91 -6.31 3.80 4.23
C ILE A 91 -6.74 4.76 5.34
N LEU A 92 -8.04 4.92 5.58
CA LEU A 92 -8.56 5.77 6.66
C LEU A 92 -8.12 5.24 8.03
N LYS A 93 -8.24 3.94 8.29
CA LYS A 93 -7.74 3.33 9.53
C LYS A 93 -6.24 3.54 9.70
N THR A 94 -5.47 3.41 8.62
CA THR A 94 -4.02 3.67 8.64
C THR A 94 -3.71 5.14 8.95
N LEU A 95 -4.47 6.07 8.36
CA LEU A 95 -4.34 7.50 8.65
C LEU A 95 -4.56 7.78 10.14
N LEU A 96 -5.65 7.26 10.70
CA LEU A 96 -6.02 7.48 12.10
C LEU A 96 -5.07 6.80 13.11
N GLU A 97 -4.44 5.69 12.72
CA GLU A 97 -3.47 4.97 13.56
C GLU A 97 -2.13 5.71 13.67
N PHE A 98 -1.62 6.25 12.56
CA PHE A 98 -0.23 6.73 12.47
C PHE A 98 -0.08 8.26 12.34
N ASN A 99 -1.16 8.99 12.05
CA ASN A 99 -1.12 10.44 11.78
C ASN A 99 -2.10 11.19 12.68
N ASN A 100 -2.01 12.52 12.67
CA ASN A 100 -2.96 13.37 13.36
C ASN A 100 -4.37 13.20 12.77
N THR A 101 -5.36 13.11 13.66
CA THR A 101 -6.77 13.02 13.26
C THR A 101 -7.16 14.23 12.42
N PRO A 102 -7.69 14.03 11.20
CA PRO A 102 -8.12 15.15 10.37
C PRO A 102 -9.40 15.77 10.92
N LYS A 103 -9.59 17.06 10.63
CA LYS A 103 -10.82 17.78 11.02
C LYS A 103 -12.00 17.43 10.12
N LYS A 104 -11.73 17.15 8.84
CA LYS A 104 -12.74 16.84 7.83
C LYS A 104 -12.29 15.71 6.91
N ILE A 105 -13.24 14.86 6.56
CA ILE A 105 -13.07 13.78 5.58
C ILE A 105 -14.15 13.96 4.53
N ILE A 106 -13.76 13.94 3.26
CA ILE A 106 -14.67 13.88 2.12
C ILE A 106 -14.47 12.51 1.48
N ILE A 107 -15.55 11.77 1.28
CA ILE A 107 -15.53 10.49 0.58
C ILE A 107 -16.34 10.66 -0.70
N ALA A 108 -15.69 10.45 -1.84
CA ALA A 108 -16.36 10.37 -3.13
C ALA A 108 -16.83 8.93 -3.35
N ILE A 109 -18.14 8.73 -3.23
CA ILE A 109 -18.84 7.49 -3.60
C ILE A 109 -19.60 7.81 -4.88
N ASP A 110 -19.07 7.34 -6.00
CA ASP A 110 -19.54 7.75 -7.33
C ASP A 110 -20.15 6.61 -8.13
N ASN A 111 -19.95 5.37 -7.68
CA ASN A 111 -20.31 4.20 -8.43
C ASN A 111 -21.12 3.23 -7.56
N PRO A 112 -22.35 2.85 -7.96
CA PRO A 112 -23.13 1.84 -7.22
C PRO A 112 -22.39 0.49 -7.14
N TYR A 113 -21.43 0.24 -8.03
CA TYR A 113 -20.53 -0.91 -7.99
C TYR A 113 -19.52 -0.87 -6.84
N GLU A 114 -19.34 0.24 -6.11
CA GLU A 114 -18.48 0.27 -4.91
C GLU A 114 -18.93 -0.71 -3.82
N PHE A 115 -20.22 -1.10 -3.84
CA PHE A 115 -20.84 -2.05 -2.91
C PHE A 115 -21.05 -3.44 -3.51
N ASN A 116 -20.52 -3.70 -4.72
CA ASN A 116 -20.79 -4.93 -5.45
C ASN A 116 -19.49 -5.74 -5.63
N ASP A 117 -19.55 -7.06 -5.39
CA ASP A 117 -18.37 -7.92 -5.32
C ASP A 117 -17.74 -8.24 -6.69
N LYS A 118 -18.47 -8.02 -7.79
CA LYS A 118 -18.07 -8.39 -9.16
C LYS A 118 -17.56 -7.21 -9.99
N THR A 119 -16.59 -6.46 -9.48
CA THR A 119 -16.29 -5.13 -10.05
C THR A 119 -14.83 -4.97 -10.43
N THR A 120 -14.57 -3.95 -11.26
CA THR A 120 -13.22 -3.52 -11.65
C THR A 120 -12.45 -2.88 -10.49
N LEU A 121 -13.14 -2.55 -9.39
CA LEU A 121 -12.55 -1.98 -8.18
C LEU A 121 -12.07 -3.11 -7.29
N GLN A 122 -10.81 -3.04 -6.87
CA GLN A 122 -10.17 -4.09 -6.08
C GLN A 122 -9.56 -3.52 -4.81
N PHE A 123 -9.35 -4.39 -3.83
CA PHE A 123 -8.43 -4.07 -2.75
C PHE A 123 -7.01 -4.05 -3.34
N ARG A 124 -6.32 -2.91 -3.24
CA ARG A 124 -5.04 -2.68 -3.93
C ARG A 124 -3.87 -3.38 -3.23
N ASN A 125 -3.89 -4.72 -3.22
CA ASN A 125 -2.82 -5.57 -2.68
C ASN A 125 -1.47 -5.24 -3.33
N ASP A 126 -1.49 -4.85 -4.60
CA ASP A 126 -0.32 -4.38 -5.34
C ASP A 126 0.41 -3.21 -4.65
N ARG A 127 -0.31 -2.36 -3.90
CA ARG A 127 0.27 -1.26 -3.11
C ARG A 127 0.79 -1.69 -1.75
N LEU A 128 0.30 -2.81 -1.22
CA LEU A 128 0.72 -3.33 0.07
C LEU A 128 2.00 -4.17 -0.05
N TYR A 129 2.15 -4.97 -1.11
CA TYR A 129 3.30 -5.87 -1.22
C TYR A 129 4.66 -5.16 -1.08
N PRO A 130 4.94 -4.04 -1.77
CA PRO A 130 6.21 -3.32 -1.63
C PRO A 130 6.51 -2.86 -0.19
N LEU A 131 5.45 -2.64 0.59
CA LEU A 131 5.50 -2.13 1.96
C LEU A 131 5.41 -3.26 3.01
N SER A 132 5.52 -4.53 2.60
CA SER A 132 5.49 -5.67 3.53
C SER A 132 6.67 -5.72 4.52
N LYS A 133 7.67 -4.85 4.37
CA LYS A 133 8.67 -4.58 5.42
C LYS A 133 8.00 -4.12 6.74
N TYR A 134 6.90 -3.36 6.66
CA TYR A 134 6.15 -2.92 7.83
C TYR A 134 5.26 -4.04 8.38
N ASN A 135 5.36 -4.32 9.68
CA ASN A 135 4.54 -5.36 10.32
C ASN A 135 3.03 -5.10 10.20
N TYR A 136 2.62 -3.83 10.25
CA TYR A 136 1.23 -3.42 10.05
C TYR A 136 0.68 -3.89 8.70
N ILE A 137 1.44 -3.63 7.63
CA ILE A 137 1.10 -4.05 6.26
C ILE A 137 1.14 -5.58 6.12
N ASN A 138 2.16 -6.22 6.65
CA ASN A 138 2.25 -7.69 6.60
C ASN A 138 1.08 -8.36 7.34
N ASN A 139 0.67 -7.83 8.49
CA ASN A 139 -0.51 -8.33 9.21
C ASN A 139 -1.80 -8.16 8.41
N GLN A 140 -1.95 -7.05 7.68
CA GLN A 140 -3.09 -6.87 6.79
C GLN A 140 -3.07 -7.87 5.62
N LEU A 141 -1.92 -8.10 5.00
CA LEU A 141 -1.76 -9.10 3.95
C LEU A 141 -2.08 -10.53 4.46
N ILE A 142 -1.71 -10.85 5.69
CA ILE A 142 -2.10 -12.11 6.34
C ILE A 142 -3.63 -12.21 6.49
N ARG A 143 -4.29 -11.14 6.95
CA ARG A 143 -5.76 -11.11 7.11
C ARG A 143 -6.50 -11.29 5.79
N LEU A 144 -5.93 -10.79 4.69
CA LEU A 144 -6.46 -10.94 3.34
C LEU A 144 -6.16 -12.31 2.71
N GLY A 145 -5.41 -13.19 3.40
CA GLY A 145 -5.02 -14.51 2.88
C GLY A 145 -3.84 -14.46 1.89
N GLU A 146 -3.24 -13.28 1.68
CA GLU A 146 -2.13 -13.06 0.75
C GLU A 146 -0.77 -13.52 1.30
N ARG A 147 -0.67 -13.70 2.63
CA ARG A 147 0.55 -14.14 3.31
C ARG A 147 0.22 -15.14 4.41
N SER A 148 1.15 -16.07 4.65
CA SER A 148 1.03 -17.04 5.73
C SER A 148 1.42 -16.44 7.08
N LEU A 149 0.96 -17.05 8.18
CA LEU A 149 1.32 -16.62 9.53
C LEU A 149 2.83 -16.66 9.81
N LEU A 150 3.58 -17.50 9.08
CA LEU A 150 5.04 -17.59 9.16
C LEU A 150 5.72 -16.26 8.82
N SER A 151 5.09 -15.44 7.98
CA SER A 151 5.64 -14.15 7.57
C SER A 151 5.73 -13.15 8.72
N LYS A 152 5.09 -13.40 9.87
CA LYS A 152 5.29 -12.58 11.07
C LYS A 152 6.74 -12.63 11.56
N GLY A 153 7.36 -13.81 11.56
CA GLY A 153 8.73 -14.01 12.04
C GLY A 153 9.79 -14.06 10.95
N LEU A 154 9.44 -14.52 9.74
CA LEU A 154 10.38 -14.77 8.65
C LEU A 154 10.18 -13.76 7.52
N TYR A 155 11.20 -12.97 7.22
CA TYR A 155 11.19 -11.99 6.13
C TYR A 155 11.13 -12.65 4.75
N PHE A 156 11.75 -13.81 4.56
CA PHE A 156 11.66 -14.49 3.25
C PHE A 156 10.22 -14.88 2.88
N ALA A 157 9.37 -15.16 3.87
CA ALA A 157 7.95 -15.45 3.66
C ALA A 157 7.13 -14.19 3.30
N ARG A 158 7.71 -12.99 3.40
CA ARG A 158 7.10 -11.72 2.97
C ARG A 158 7.47 -11.34 1.53
N VAL A 159 8.52 -11.90 0.96
CA VAL A 159 8.97 -11.57 -0.40
C VAL A 159 8.05 -12.25 -1.43
N SER A 160 7.73 -11.58 -2.54
CA SER A 160 7.07 -12.20 -3.71
C SER A 160 8.01 -12.24 -4.91
N GLY A 161 7.76 -13.15 -5.85
CA GLY A 161 8.55 -13.31 -7.08
C GLY A 161 8.73 -11.99 -7.87
N SER A 162 7.75 -11.10 -7.84
CA SER A 162 7.80 -9.79 -8.48
C SER A 162 8.87 -8.85 -7.91
N MET A 163 9.21 -8.97 -6.62
CA MET A 163 10.14 -8.09 -5.92
C MET A 163 11.60 -8.32 -6.36
N PHE A 164 11.95 -9.55 -6.73
CA PHE A 164 13.28 -9.90 -7.23
C PHE A 164 13.65 -9.20 -8.53
N ARG A 165 12.67 -8.68 -9.27
CA ARG A 165 12.92 -7.96 -10.52
C ARG A 165 13.66 -6.64 -10.28
N MET A 166 13.57 -6.05 -9.08
CA MET A 166 14.25 -4.81 -8.67
C MET A 166 14.14 -3.69 -9.73
N LYS A 167 13.00 -3.59 -10.41
CA LYS A 167 12.72 -2.52 -11.36
C LYS A 167 11.93 -1.44 -10.66
N THR A 168 12.26 -0.18 -10.95
CA THR A 168 11.43 0.95 -10.57
C THR A 168 10.04 0.77 -11.17
N VAL A 169 9.02 0.76 -10.32
CA VAL A 169 7.64 0.75 -10.79
C VAL A 169 7.31 2.19 -11.14
N GLY A 170 7.16 2.49 -12.42
CA GLY A 170 6.72 3.82 -12.85
C GLY A 170 5.22 4.03 -12.59
N PRO A 171 4.75 5.29 -12.59
CA PRO A 171 3.32 5.55 -12.62
C PRO A 171 2.68 4.85 -13.83
N PRO A 172 1.41 4.40 -13.73
CA PRO A 172 0.72 3.82 -14.88
C PRO A 172 0.80 4.81 -16.04
N LYS A 173 1.27 4.34 -17.20
CA LYS A 173 1.30 5.15 -18.42
C LYS A 173 -0.15 5.47 -18.76
N PHE A 174 -0.58 6.71 -18.59
CA PHE A 174 -1.81 7.19 -19.19
C PHE A 174 -1.64 7.01 -20.69
N LYS A 175 -2.34 6.03 -21.29
CA LYS A 175 -2.62 6.11 -22.72
C LYS A 175 -3.42 7.40 -22.88
N SER A 176 -2.83 8.41 -23.52
CA SER A 176 -3.61 9.54 -23.99
C SER A 176 -4.77 8.95 -24.80
N PHE A 177 -6.01 9.16 -24.33
CA PHE A 177 -7.18 9.01 -25.18
C PHE A 177 -7.10 10.16 -26.19
N CYS A 178 -6.21 10.02 -27.17
CA CYS A 178 -6.22 10.80 -28.38
C CYS A 178 -7.10 10.01 -29.35
N GLY A 179 -8.37 10.39 -29.48
CA GLY A 179 -9.28 9.78 -30.44
C GLY A 179 -10.74 9.85 -30.01
N LEU A 180 -11.50 10.61 -30.79
CA LEU A 180 -12.97 10.65 -30.89
C LEU A 180 -13.70 11.57 -29.90
N TRP A 181 -13.48 12.87 -30.08
CA TRP A 181 -14.59 13.81 -30.11
C TRP A 181 -15.07 13.86 -31.56
N PHE A 182 -16.27 13.33 -31.83
CA PHE A 182 -17.11 13.73 -32.95
C PHE A 182 -18.21 14.61 -32.38
#